data_AF-A0A4U9VK71-F1
#
_entry.id   AF-A0A4U9VK71-F1
#
_cell.length_a   1.000
_cell.length_b   1.000
_cell.length_c   1.000
_cell.angle_alpha   90.00
_cell.angle_beta   90.00
_cell.angle_gamma   90.00
#
_symmetry.space_group_name_H-M   'P 1'
#
loop_
_entity.id
_entity.type
_entity.pdbx_description
1 polymer ?
#
loop_
_entity_poly.entity_id
_entity_poly.type
_entity_poly.pdbx_seq_one_letter_code
_entity_poly.pdbx_strand_id
1 'polypeptide(L)'
;MSLEQIEQLKAQFVAAARRADRLGFDLIELHGAHGYLLHQFLSPLANQRTDQYGGCLQNRMRLLLEIFSEVRAVFPANKALGVRISASDWVEGGWNEQQSVELTSALKELGCDLHSYFQRRPIAAAKNSGGAELSGAVCRNHQT
;
A
#
# COMPACT_ATOMS: atom_id res chain seq x y z
N MET A 1 -7.87 -4.71 15.25
CA MET A 1 -7.52 -6.03 14.70
C MET A 1 -6.37 -6.63 15.51
N SER A 2 -6.53 -7.83 16.07
CA SER A 2 -5.45 -8.55 16.74
C SER A 2 -4.46 -9.13 15.72
N LEU A 3 -3.30 -9.62 16.17
CA LEU A 3 -2.34 -10.31 15.31
C LEU A 3 -2.95 -11.59 14.70
N GLU A 4 -3.73 -12.34 15.48
CA GLU A 4 -4.45 -13.51 14.97
C GLU A 4 -5.44 -13.14 13.87
N GLN A 5 -6.19 -12.05 14.02
CA GLN A 5 -7.12 -11.57 12.99
C GLN A 5 -6.38 -11.11 11.72
N ILE A 6 -5.16 -10.57 11.86
CA ILE A 6 -4.29 -10.22 10.73
C ILE A 6 -3.88 -11.49 9.95
N GLU A 7 -3.46 -12.54 10.64
CA GLU A 7 -3.11 -13.81 9.98
C GLU A 7 -4.33 -14.45 9.29
N GLN A 8 -5.49 -14.43 9.95
CA GLN A 8 -6.74 -14.89 9.34
C GLN A 8 -7.10 -14.07 8.09
N LEU A 9 -6.92 -12.75 8.13
CA LEU A 9 -7.16 -11.87 6.99
C LEU A 9 -6.27 -12.23 5.80
N LYS A 10 -4.96 -12.43 6.02
CA LYS A 10 -4.03 -12.84 4.96
C LYS A 10 -4.47 -14.15 4.30
N ALA A 11 -4.81 -15.15 5.10
CA ALA A 11 -5.33 -16.43 4.61
C ALA A 11 -6.62 -16.25 3.78
N GLN A 12 -7.49 -15.30 4.14
CA GLN A 12 -8.70 -15.00 3.37
C GLN A 12 -8.38 -14.39 1.99
N PHE A 13 -7.38 -13.51 1.89
CA PHE A 13 -6.91 -12.99 0.60
C PHE A 13 -6.33 -14.10 -0.29
N VAL A 14 -5.48 -14.96 0.27
CA VAL A 14 -4.94 -16.14 -0.42
C VAL A 14 -6.06 -17.05 -0.93
N ALA A 15 -7.04 -17.35 -0.07
CA ALA A 15 -8.18 -18.16 -0.46
C ALA A 15 -9.03 -17.50 -1.56
N ALA A 16 -9.17 -16.16 -1.53
CA ALA A 16 -9.86 -15.41 -2.58
C ALA A 16 -9.11 -15.49 -3.91
N ALA A 17 -7.78 -15.35 -3.90
CA ALA A 17 -6.97 -15.47 -5.11
C ALA A 17 -7.06 -16.85 -5.75
N ARG A 18 -7.04 -17.93 -4.95
CA ARG A 18 -7.26 -19.30 -5.45
C ARG A 18 -8.64 -19.48 -6.08
N ARG A 19 -9.67 -18.84 -5.50
CA ARG A 19 -11.03 -18.88 -6.08
C ARG A 19 -11.07 -18.12 -7.41
N ALA A 20 -10.44 -16.95 -7.49
CA ALA A 20 -10.37 -16.17 -8.72
C ALA A 20 -9.63 -16.92 -9.84
N ASP A 21 -8.51 -17.57 -9.52
CA ASP A 21 -7.80 -18.42 -10.48
C ASP A 21 -8.67 -19.57 -10.99
N ARG A 22 -9.35 -20.28 -10.09
CA ARG A 22 -10.28 -21.37 -10.43
C ARG A 22 -11.44 -20.91 -11.34
N LEU A 23 -11.85 -19.65 -11.22
CA LEU A 23 -12.88 -19.05 -12.07
C LEU A 23 -12.34 -18.54 -13.41
N GLY A 24 -11.03 -18.60 -13.64
CA GLY A 24 -10.41 -18.20 -14.90
C GLY A 24 -10.14 -16.70 -15.02
N PHE A 25 -10.10 -15.94 -13.92
CA PHE A 25 -9.67 -14.54 -13.99
C PHE A 25 -8.18 -14.47 -14.41
N ASP A 26 -7.88 -13.55 -15.32
CA ASP A 26 -6.52 -13.29 -15.82
C ASP A 26 -5.75 -12.24 -15.00
N LEU A 27 -6.47 -11.45 -14.22
CA LEU A 27 -5.91 -10.39 -13.39
C LEU A 27 -6.62 -10.29 -12.05
N ILE A 28 -5.84 -10.05 -10.99
CA ILE A 28 -6.33 -9.64 -9.67
C ILE A 28 -5.69 -8.31 -9.30
N GLU A 29 -6.47 -7.41 -8.72
CA GLU A 29 -5.98 -6.15 -8.14
C GLU A 29 -6.29 -6.12 -6.64
N LEU A 30 -5.25 -5.97 -5.80
CA LEU A 30 -5.42 -5.76 -4.37
C LEU A 30 -5.79 -4.31 -4.08
N HIS A 31 -6.84 -4.10 -3.28
CA HIS A 31 -7.37 -2.77 -3.02
C HIS A 31 -6.74 -2.13 -1.76
N GLY A 32 -5.66 -1.37 -1.97
CA GLY A 32 -4.94 -0.56 -0.99
C GLY A 32 -5.29 0.93 -0.98
N ALA A 33 -6.52 1.30 -1.35
CA ALA A 33 -6.90 2.70 -1.58
C ALA A 33 -8.23 3.12 -0.91
N HIS A 34 -8.60 4.38 -1.06
CA HIS A 34 -9.89 4.97 -0.66
C HIS A 34 -10.25 4.87 0.84
N GLY A 35 -9.26 4.71 1.72
CA GLY A 35 -9.52 4.58 3.16
C GLY A 35 -10.16 3.25 3.56
N TYR A 36 -10.15 2.25 2.67
CA TYR A 36 -10.48 0.87 3.04
C TYR A 36 -9.36 0.23 3.85
N LEU A 37 -9.58 -0.99 4.32
CA LEU A 37 -8.75 -1.69 5.30
C LEU A 37 -7.23 -1.56 5.05
N LEU A 38 -6.75 -1.92 3.86
CA LEU A 38 -5.32 -1.87 3.57
C LEU A 38 -4.78 -0.44 3.55
N HIS A 39 -5.57 0.54 3.07
CA HIS A 39 -5.19 1.95 3.18
C HIS A 39 -5.22 2.43 4.65
N GLN A 40 -6.14 1.96 5.48
CA GLN A 40 -6.14 2.33 6.90
C GLN A 40 -4.86 1.90 7.61
N PHE A 41 -4.24 0.77 7.21
CA PHE A 41 -2.93 0.36 7.71
C PHE A 41 -1.79 1.26 7.19
N LEU A 42 -1.89 1.68 5.93
CA LEU A 42 -0.91 2.59 5.33
C LEU A 42 -0.99 3.99 5.94
N SER A 43 -2.17 4.56 6.16
CA SER A 43 -2.29 5.95 6.61
C SER A 43 -1.97 6.09 8.11
N PRO A 44 -1.01 6.95 8.50
CA PRO A 44 -0.75 7.23 9.92
C PRO A 44 -1.90 7.97 10.61
N LEU A 45 -2.89 8.47 9.86
CA LEU A 45 -4.09 9.09 10.44
C LEU A 45 -5.01 8.03 11.07
N ALA A 46 -5.12 6.87 10.41
CA ALA A 46 -5.97 5.76 10.86
C ALA A 46 -5.18 4.73 11.68
N ASN A 47 -3.91 4.52 11.38
CA ASN A 47 -3.08 3.51 12.04
C ASN A 47 -2.24 4.11 13.18
N GLN A 48 -2.80 4.05 14.40
CA GLN A 48 -2.12 4.42 15.65
C GLN A 48 -1.60 3.21 16.43
N ARG A 49 -1.32 2.09 15.74
CA ARG A 49 -0.80 0.88 16.40
C ARG A 49 0.65 1.10 16.86
N THR A 50 1.00 0.43 17.94
CA THR A 50 2.36 0.41 18.51
C THR A 50 3.08 -0.93 18.32
N ASP A 51 2.48 -1.85 17.55
CA ASP A 51 3.06 -3.16 17.24
C ASP A 51 3.77 -3.16 15.88
N GLN A 52 4.14 -4.34 15.38
CA GLN A 52 4.86 -4.53 14.12
C GLN A 52 4.11 -4.03 12.86
N TYR A 53 2.84 -3.64 12.99
CA TYR A 53 2.02 -3.14 11.90
C TYR A 53 1.72 -1.64 11.98
N GLY A 54 2.33 -0.90 12.91
CA GLY A 54 2.14 0.56 13.05
C GLY A 54 3.42 1.34 13.36
N GLY A 55 3.28 2.66 13.48
CA GLY A 55 4.37 3.59 13.70
C GLY A 55 5.11 3.94 12.40
N CYS A 56 6.35 3.42 12.25
CA CYS A 56 7.17 3.74 11.09
C CYS A 56 6.54 3.27 9.78
N LEU A 57 7.00 3.86 8.66
CA LEU A 57 6.48 3.56 7.33
C LEU A 57 6.58 2.08 6.98
N GLN A 58 7.72 1.44 7.29
CA GLN A 58 7.95 0.04 6.98
C GLN A 58 6.94 -0.88 7.70
N ASN A 59 6.62 -0.57 8.97
CA ASN A 59 5.61 -1.32 9.71
C ASN A 59 4.19 -1.09 9.16
N ARG A 60 3.86 0.15 8.78
CA ARG A 60 2.55 0.46 8.17
C ARG A 60 2.35 -0.23 6.82
N MET A 61 3.40 -0.33 6.00
CA MET A 61 3.36 -1.03 4.71
C MET A 61 3.33 -2.55 4.84
N ARG A 62 3.81 -3.09 5.97
CA ARG A 62 4.03 -4.53 6.19
C ARG A 62 2.84 -5.39 5.80
N LEU A 63 1.63 -5.06 6.26
CA LEU A 63 0.45 -5.88 6.00
C LEU A 63 0.16 -6.02 4.50
N LEU A 64 0.22 -4.93 3.76
CA LEU A 64 -0.04 -4.94 2.31
C LEU A 64 1.03 -5.75 1.57
N LEU A 65 2.31 -5.60 1.95
CA LEU A 65 3.42 -6.34 1.33
C LEU A 65 3.35 -7.84 1.65
N GLU A 66 3.00 -8.22 2.87
CA GLU A 66 2.81 -9.62 3.28
C GLU A 66 1.65 -10.25 2.48
N ILE A 67 0.49 -9.59 2.42
CA ILE A 67 -0.66 -10.06 1.63
C ILE A 67 -0.28 -10.19 0.15
N PHE A 68 0.40 -9.19 -0.41
CA PHE A 68 0.83 -9.23 -1.81
C PHE A 68 1.74 -10.42 -2.07
N SER A 69 2.76 -10.63 -1.23
CA SER A 69 3.70 -11.75 -1.36
C SER A 69 2.99 -13.10 -1.30
N GLU A 70 2.10 -13.30 -0.32
CA GLU A 70 1.36 -14.54 -0.16
C GLU A 70 0.38 -14.80 -1.31
N VAL A 71 -0.30 -13.77 -1.81
CA VAL A 71 -1.18 -13.88 -2.98
C VAL A 71 -0.37 -14.18 -4.23
N ARG A 72 0.77 -13.50 -4.43
CA ARG A 72 1.65 -13.73 -5.57
C ARG A 72 2.18 -15.16 -5.62
N ALA A 73 2.46 -15.77 -4.46
CA ALA A 73 2.91 -17.15 -4.34
C ALA A 73 1.87 -18.20 -4.75
N VAL A 74 0.58 -17.87 -4.70
CA VAL A 74 -0.50 -18.82 -5.05
C VAL A 74 -1.20 -18.52 -6.38
N PHE A 75 -1.10 -17.29 -6.87
CA PHE A 75 -1.70 -16.89 -8.14
C PHE A 75 -0.72 -17.18 -9.29
N PRO A 76 -1.14 -17.79 -10.42
CA PRO A 76 -0.23 -18.22 -11.48
C PRO A 76 0.68 -17.09 -11.99
N ALA A 77 1.97 -17.38 -12.15
CA ALA A 77 2.98 -16.38 -12.52
C ALA A 77 2.76 -15.78 -13.93
N ASN A 78 2.01 -16.46 -14.80
CA ASN A 78 1.63 -15.96 -16.11
C ASN A 78 0.39 -15.05 -16.08
N LYS A 79 -0.22 -14.82 -14.91
CA LYS A 79 -1.37 -13.95 -14.70
C LYS A 79 -0.99 -12.72 -13.88
N ALA A 80 -1.60 -11.59 -14.23
CA ALA A 80 -1.24 -10.29 -13.68
C ALA A 80 -1.75 -10.12 -12.24
N LEU A 81 -0.88 -9.68 -11.34
CA LEU A 81 -1.24 -9.25 -10.00
C LEU A 81 -0.84 -7.79 -9.81
N GLY A 82 -1.83 -6.95 -9.54
CA GLY A 82 -1.65 -5.53 -9.31
C GLY A 82 -2.07 -5.07 -7.91
N VAL A 83 -1.72 -3.83 -7.60
CA VAL A 83 -2.18 -3.14 -6.40
C VAL A 83 -2.71 -1.76 -6.79
N ARG A 84 -3.87 -1.42 -6.23
CA ARG A 84 -4.42 -0.07 -6.29
C ARG A 84 -4.13 0.68 -5.01
N ILE A 85 -3.44 1.81 -5.10
CA ILE A 85 -3.10 2.66 -3.96
C ILE A 85 -3.67 4.07 -4.11
N SER A 86 -3.85 4.76 -2.98
CA SER A 86 -4.11 6.20 -3.00
C SER A 86 -2.77 6.92 -3.05
N ALA A 87 -2.64 7.92 -3.94
CA ALA A 87 -1.37 8.64 -4.08
C ALA A 87 -1.04 9.49 -2.84
N SER A 88 -2.06 10.03 -2.18
CA SER A 88 -1.94 10.90 -1.00
C SER A 88 -3.30 10.99 -0.28
N ASP A 89 -3.27 11.24 1.03
CA ASP A 89 -4.44 11.55 1.87
C ASP A 89 -4.83 13.03 1.79
N TRP A 90 -3.97 13.90 1.26
CA TRP A 90 -4.15 15.37 1.17
C TRP A 90 -4.23 16.10 2.51
N VAL A 91 -3.82 15.43 3.59
CA VAL A 91 -3.80 15.98 4.94
C VAL A 91 -2.36 15.95 5.44
N GLU A 92 -1.94 17.05 6.08
CA GLU A 92 -0.63 17.14 6.70
C GLU A 92 -0.44 16.00 7.72
N GLY A 93 0.74 15.36 7.68
CA GLY A 93 1.04 14.19 8.50
C GLY A 93 0.38 12.88 8.04
N GLY A 94 -0.38 12.87 6.94
CA GLY A 94 -1.01 11.68 6.37
C GLY A 94 -0.13 10.87 5.41
N TRP A 95 -0.75 9.94 4.67
CA TRP A 95 -0.11 9.25 3.55
C TRP A 95 0.19 10.26 2.42
N ASN A 96 1.37 10.17 1.80
CA ASN A 96 1.81 11.13 0.77
C ASN A 96 2.50 10.45 -0.43
N GLU A 97 2.90 11.23 -1.43
CA GLU A 97 3.48 10.71 -2.67
C GLU A 97 4.82 10.01 -2.44
N GLN A 98 5.67 10.51 -1.54
CA GLN A 98 6.96 9.89 -1.23
C GLN A 98 6.78 8.49 -0.63
N GLN A 99 5.83 8.34 0.30
CA GLN A 99 5.45 7.04 0.87
C GLN A 99 4.87 6.11 -0.21
N SER A 100 4.08 6.64 -1.14
CA SER A 100 3.58 5.88 -2.29
C SER A 100 4.71 5.36 -3.20
N VAL A 101 5.76 6.16 -3.43
CA VAL A 101 6.94 5.74 -4.21
C VAL A 101 7.71 4.63 -3.50
N GLU A 102 7.89 4.72 -2.18
CA GLU A 102 8.55 3.66 -1.40
C GLU A 102 7.76 2.35 -1.44
N LEU A 103 6.44 2.43 -1.24
CA LEU A 103 5.56 1.27 -1.34
C LEU A 103 5.60 0.62 -2.73
N THR A 104 5.53 1.44 -3.79
CA THR A 104 5.56 0.95 -5.18
C THR A 104 6.91 0.30 -5.51
N SER A 105 8.00 0.85 -4.98
CA SER A 105 9.34 0.24 -5.13
C SER A 105 9.40 -1.14 -4.46
N ALA A 106 8.89 -1.25 -3.23
CA ALA A 106 8.84 -2.53 -2.53
C ALA A 106 7.92 -3.56 -3.23
N LEU A 107 6.77 -3.13 -3.75
CA LEU A 107 5.86 -3.99 -4.51
C LEU A 107 6.49 -4.46 -5.84
N LYS A 108 7.26 -3.61 -6.50
CA LYS A 108 8.00 -3.97 -7.71
C LYS A 108 9.01 -5.09 -7.44
N GLU A 109 9.73 -5.03 -6.32
CA GLU A 109 10.66 -6.09 -5.91
C GLU A 109 9.97 -7.43 -5.66
N LEU A 110 8.70 -7.40 -5.23
CA LEU A 110 7.87 -8.59 -5.03
C LEU A 110 7.20 -9.12 -6.32
N GLY A 111 7.43 -8.48 -7.48
CA GLY A 111 6.86 -8.89 -8.75
C GLY A 111 5.45 -8.37 -9.03
N CYS A 112 5.14 -7.13 -8.60
CA CYS A 112 3.91 -6.44 -8.98
C CYS A 112 3.91 -6.04 -10.46
N ASP A 113 2.90 -6.52 -11.19
CA ASP A 113 2.74 -6.32 -12.63
C ASP A 113 2.07 -4.97 -12.96
N LEU A 114 1.23 -4.47 -12.06
CA LEU A 114 0.42 -3.27 -12.28
C LEU A 114 0.27 -2.42 -11.01
N HIS A 115 0.59 -1.13 -11.14
CA HIS A 115 0.32 -0.13 -10.11
C HIS A 115 -0.79 0.80 -10.60
N SER A 116 -1.93 0.76 -9.92
CA SER A 116 -3.07 1.63 -10.21
C SER A 116 -3.15 2.72 -9.15
N TYR A 117 -3.15 3.98 -9.59
CA TYR A 117 -3.19 5.13 -8.69
C TYR A 117 -4.58 5.74 -8.70
N PHE A 118 -5.20 5.78 -7.52
CA PHE A 118 -6.34 6.66 -7.33
C PHE A 118 -5.87 8.00 -6.79
N GLN A 119 -6.16 9.06 -7.56
CA GLN A 119 -5.96 10.41 -7.12
C GLN A 119 -7.23 11.22 -7.40
N ARG A 120 -7.99 11.51 -6.34
CA ARG A 120 -9.08 12.48 -6.42
C ARG A 120 -8.47 13.87 -6.29
N ARG A 121 -8.47 14.68 -7.36
CA ARG A 121 -8.19 16.12 -7.21
C ARG A 121 -9.33 16.76 -6.40
N PRO A 122 -9.04 17.44 -5.28
CA PRO A 122 -10.03 18.35 -4.69
C PRO A 122 -10.34 19.45 -5.71
N ILE A 123 -11.64 19.75 -5.92
CA ILE A 123 -12.08 20.83 -6.84
C ILE A 123 -11.42 22.18 -6.46
N ALA A 124 -11.05 22.35 -5.19
CA ALA A 124 -10.39 23.55 -4.67
C ALA A 124 -8.88 23.67 -4.99
N ALA A 125 -8.18 22.57 -5.30
CA ALA A 125 -6.72 22.59 -5.51
C ALA A 125 -6.30 23.01 -6.92
N ALA A 126 -7.25 23.26 -7.83
CA ALA A 126 -6.97 23.70 -9.20
C ALA A 126 -6.47 25.15 -9.32
N LYS A 127 -6.32 25.89 -8.21
CA LYS A 127 -6.01 27.34 -8.24
C LYS A 127 -4.58 27.76 -7.91
N ASN A 128 -3.66 26.87 -7.54
CA ASN A 128 -2.28 27.29 -7.25
C ASN A 128 -1.25 26.25 -7.74
N SER A 129 -0.86 26.33 -9.01
CA SER A 129 0.39 25.76 -9.50
C SER A 129 1.46 26.86 -9.52
N GLY A 130 1.96 27.23 -8.33
CA GLY A 130 3.21 27.95 -8.15
C GLY A 130 4.23 26.97 -7.57
N GLY A 131 5.33 26.75 -8.29
CA GLY A 131 6.33 25.72 -7.99
C GLY A 131 6.96 25.85 -6.61
N ALA A 132 7.36 24.71 -6.06
CA ALA A 132 8.28 24.64 -4.93
C ALA A 132 9.19 23.42 -5.11
N GLU A 133 10.48 23.70 -4.97
CA GLU A 133 11.63 22.84 -5.25
C GLU A 133 11.76 21.70 -4.22
N LEU A 134 12.27 20.57 -4.70
CA LEU A 134 12.61 19.40 -3.89
C LEU A 134 13.90 19.68 -3.12
N SER A 135 13.80 19.95 -1.81
CA SER A 135 14.95 19.88 -0.90
C SER A 135 14.93 18.55 -0.15
N GLY A 136 15.89 17.68 -0.48
CA GLY A 136 16.07 16.38 0.13
C GLY A 136 16.62 16.49 1.56
N ALA A 137 15.85 16.02 2.53
CA ALA A 137 16.33 15.81 3.89
C ALA A 137 16.90 14.38 4.02
N VAL A 138 18.23 14.29 3.97
CA VAL A 138 18.99 13.08 4.31
C VAL A 138 18.97 12.91 5.83
N CYS A 139 18.36 11.83 6.33
CA CYS A 139 18.52 11.40 7.72
C CYS A 139 19.99 11.01 7.97
N ARG A 140 20.71 11.85 8.71
CA ARG A 140 22.05 11.53 9.24
C ARG A 140 21.90 10.88 10.61
N ASN A 141 22.32 9.62 10.72
CA ASN A 141 22.56 8.98 12.01
C ASN A 141 23.74 9.68 12.70
N HIS A 142 23.49 10.32 13.85
CA HIS A 142 24.53 10.67 14.81
C HIS A 142 24.55 9.60 15.91
N GLN A 143 25.57 8.75 15.80
CA GLN A 143 26.46 8.19 16.83
C GLN A 143 26.01 8.25 18.30
N THR A 144 26.19 7.12 18.99
CA THR A 144 27.41 6.86 19.79
C THR A 144 27.78 5.39 19.67
#